data_AF-A0A4Q2Y2Y8-F1
#
_entry.id   AF-A0A4Q2Y2Y8-F1
#
_cell.length_a   1.000
_cell.length_b   1.000
_cell.length_c   1.000
_cell.angle_alpha   90.00
_cell.angle_beta   90.00
_cell.angle_gamma   90.00
#
_symmetry.space_group_name_H-M   'P 1'
#
loop_
_entity.id
_entity.type
_entity.pdbx_description
1 polymer ?
#
loop_
_entity_poly.entity_id
_entity_poly.type
_entity_poly.pdbx_seq_one_letter_code
_entity_poly.pdbx_strand_id
1 'polypeptide(L)'
;MAVDRANFHGFHNVQLALGEMRAAGYRRTGLVVPEFNNRISGFLWSGGALDWQTRLIEADRCIPFIPTVGNEEKEFTAWIKREKPDSLLVYKFPVKSWLSKSGLRVPEDIGLSYLYRTRDEMETWPGIDGNLQAVGAAAFDLVVEGLHTNRLGAPADPKDVLIKGVWRQRP
;
A
#
# COMPACT_ATOMS: atom_id res chain seq x y z
N MET A 1 23.94 5.79 3.66
CA MET A 1 24.45 5.06 4.83
C MET A 1 23.60 3.82 5.01
N ALA A 2 24.23 2.64 5.08
CA ALA A 2 23.52 1.38 5.32
C ALA A 2 23.23 1.27 6.82
N VAL A 3 21.98 1.03 7.19
CA VAL A 3 21.52 0.91 8.58
C VAL A 3 20.47 -0.18 8.63
N ASP A 4 20.35 -0.83 9.79
CA ASP A 4 19.23 -1.72 10.04
C ASP A 4 17.91 -0.93 10.02
N ARG A 5 16.85 -1.55 9.54
CA ARG A 5 15.53 -0.91 9.43
C ARG A 5 14.44 -1.88 9.84
N ALA A 6 13.46 -1.35 10.57
CA ALA A 6 12.17 -1.99 10.74
C ALA A 6 11.14 -1.23 9.90
N ASN A 7 10.37 -1.96 9.09
CA ASN A 7 9.40 -1.41 8.16
C ASN A 7 8.13 -2.24 8.12
N PHE A 8 7.06 -1.69 7.54
CA PHE A 8 5.89 -2.48 7.16
C PHE A 8 6.25 -3.45 6.03
N HIS A 9 5.66 -4.63 6.07
CA HIS A 9 5.81 -5.62 5.00
C HIS A 9 4.94 -5.24 3.78
N GLY A 10 5.45 -4.32 2.96
CA GLY A 10 4.72 -3.74 1.83
C GLY A 10 4.14 -4.78 0.85
N PHE A 11 4.93 -5.77 0.45
CA PHE A 11 4.51 -6.82 -0.47
C PHE A 11 3.34 -7.64 0.12
N HIS A 12 3.51 -8.13 1.36
CA HIS A 12 2.47 -8.88 2.05
C HIS A 12 1.19 -8.07 2.25
N ASN A 13 1.30 -6.80 2.62
CA ASN A 13 0.14 -5.95 2.89
C ASN A 13 -0.67 -5.66 1.64
N VAL A 14 -0.01 -5.42 0.49
CA VAL A 14 -0.70 -5.30 -0.81
C VAL A 14 -1.40 -6.61 -1.17
N GLN A 15 -0.71 -7.75 -1.03
CA GLN A 15 -1.27 -9.06 -1.30
C GLN A 15 -2.52 -9.37 -0.44
N LEU A 16 -2.42 -9.07 0.86
CA LEU A 16 -3.51 -9.24 1.81
C LEU A 16 -4.72 -8.38 1.41
N ALA A 17 -4.50 -7.09 1.16
CA ALA A 17 -5.56 -6.17 0.78
C ALA A 17 -6.25 -6.58 -0.53
N LEU A 18 -5.48 -6.96 -1.56
CA LEU A 18 -6.04 -7.43 -2.83
C LEU A 18 -6.84 -8.72 -2.67
N GLY A 19 -6.39 -9.64 -1.80
CA GLY A 19 -7.13 -10.84 -1.45
C GLY A 19 -8.46 -10.56 -0.77
N GLU A 20 -8.47 -9.67 0.22
CA GLU A 20 -9.68 -9.25 0.94
C GLU A 20 -10.67 -8.52 0.03
N MET A 21 -10.17 -7.64 -0.84
CA MET A 21 -11.00 -6.98 -1.85
C MET A 21 -11.59 -7.99 -2.85
N ARG A 22 -10.81 -8.99 -3.26
CA ARG A 22 -11.32 -10.07 -4.13
C ARG A 22 -12.38 -10.93 -3.44
N ALA A 23 -12.19 -11.23 -2.15
CA ALA A 23 -13.18 -11.94 -1.33
C ALA A 23 -14.47 -11.14 -1.14
N ALA A 24 -14.38 -9.80 -1.09
CA ALA A 24 -15.53 -8.90 -1.06
C ALA A 24 -16.26 -8.77 -2.41
N GLY A 25 -15.78 -9.43 -3.48
CA GLY A 25 -16.43 -9.50 -4.79
C GLY A 25 -15.81 -8.61 -5.87
N TYR A 26 -14.82 -7.77 -5.52
CA TYR A 26 -14.11 -6.96 -6.50
C TYR A 26 -13.20 -7.83 -7.37
N ARG A 27 -13.13 -7.55 -8.66
CA ARG A 27 -12.39 -8.33 -9.66
C ARG A 27 -11.18 -7.60 -10.19
N ARG A 28 -11.27 -6.28 -10.36
CA ARG A 28 -10.30 -5.44 -11.06
C ARG A 28 -9.83 -4.30 -10.18
N THR A 29 -9.20 -4.64 -9.06
CA THR A 29 -8.67 -3.66 -8.10
C THR A 29 -7.40 -3.00 -8.60
N GLY A 30 -7.39 -1.66 -8.66
CA GLY A 30 -6.22 -0.85 -8.98
C GLY A 30 -5.47 -0.36 -7.75
N LEU A 31 -4.15 -0.55 -7.72
CA LEU A 31 -3.27 0.08 -6.72
C LEU A 31 -3.01 1.55 -7.11
N VAL A 32 -3.22 2.49 -6.19
CA VAL A 32 -3.04 3.93 -6.41
C VAL A 32 -2.13 4.50 -5.31
N VAL A 33 -0.85 4.72 -5.63
CA VAL A 33 0.17 5.13 -4.65
C VAL A 33 1.18 6.10 -5.26
N PRO A 34 1.76 7.06 -4.51
CA PRO A 34 2.79 7.95 -5.04
C PRO A 34 4.09 7.20 -5.36
N GLU A 35 4.77 7.56 -6.46
CA GLU A 35 6.09 6.99 -6.82
C GLU A 35 7.08 7.10 -5.67
N PHE A 36 7.17 8.29 -5.06
CA PHE A 36 8.12 8.54 -3.98
C PHE A 36 7.97 7.53 -2.84
N ASN A 37 6.73 7.26 -2.42
CA ASN A 37 6.43 6.34 -1.33
C ASN A 37 6.68 4.88 -1.72
N ASN A 38 6.33 4.51 -2.96
CA ASN A 38 6.65 3.20 -3.48
C ASN A 38 8.18 2.97 -3.53
N ARG A 39 8.96 3.96 -3.96
CA ARG A 39 10.43 3.90 -4.03
C ARG A 39 11.07 3.76 -2.65
N ILE A 40 10.69 4.58 -1.67
CA ILE A 40 11.25 4.46 -0.31
C ILE A 40 10.82 3.16 0.39
N SER A 41 9.74 2.51 -0.08
CA SER A 41 9.33 1.17 0.37
C SER A 41 10.13 0.04 -0.28
N GLY A 42 11.14 0.35 -1.11
CA GLY A 42 11.89 -0.65 -1.88
C GLY A 42 11.07 -1.29 -2.99
N PHE A 43 10.09 -0.57 -3.55
CA PHE A 43 9.16 -1.05 -4.58
C PHE A 43 8.31 -2.27 -4.18
N LEU A 44 8.22 -2.57 -2.88
CA LEU A 44 7.47 -3.72 -2.38
C LEU A 44 5.97 -3.61 -2.67
N TRP A 45 5.42 -2.39 -2.76
CA TRP A 45 3.99 -2.21 -3.03
C TRP A 45 3.65 -2.51 -4.49
N SER A 46 4.39 -1.91 -5.43
CA SER A 46 4.25 -2.24 -6.85
C SER A 46 4.61 -3.67 -7.15
N GLY A 47 5.66 -4.22 -6.51
CA GLY A 47 6.04 -5.61 -6.65
C GLY A 47 4.92 -6.56 -6.23
N GLY A 48 4.30 -6.29 -5.07
CA GLY A 48 3.12 -7.03 -4.61
C GLY A 48 1.94 -6.92 -5.58
N ALA A 49 1.63 -5.72 -6.07
CA ALA A 49 0.51 -5.55 -6.99
C ALA A 49 0.76 -6.22 -8.35
N LEU A 50 1.94 -6.08 -8.94
CA LEU A 50 2.28 -6.68 -10.23
C LEU A 50 2.31 -8.20 -10.15
N ASP A 51 2.89 -8.76 -9.09
CA ASP A 51 2.84 -10.20 -8.83
C ASP A 51 1.39 -10.73 -8.73
N TRP A 52 0.50 -9.98 -8.07
CA TRP A 52 -0.94 -10.28 -8.06
C TRP A 52 -1.53 -10.34 -9.47
N GLN A 53 -1.24 -9.34 -10.31
CA GLN A 53 -1.76 -9.28 -11.67
C GLN A 53 -1.36 -10.49 -12.52
N THR A 54 -0.15 -11.04 -12.33
CA THR A 54 0.33 -12.19 -13.13
C THR A 54 -0.53 -13.45 -12.97
N ARG A 55 -1.21 -13.59 -11.83
CA ARG A 55 -2.07 -14.73 -11.49
C ARG A 55 -3.52 -14.57 -11.93
N LEU A 56 -3.88 -13.40 -12.45
CA LEU A 56 -5.23 -13.10 -12.93
C LEU A 56 -5.38 -13.34 -14.43
N ILE A 57 -6.61 -13.61 -14.85
CA ILE A 57 -7.01 -13.50 -16.26
C ILE A 57 -6.90 -12.05 -16.70
N GLU A 58 -6.64 -11.82 -17.99
CA GLU A 58 -6.41 -10.47 -18.52
C GLU A 58 -7.55 -9.48 -18.21
N ALA A 59 -8.80 -9.93 -18.28
CA ALA A 59 -9.98 -9.12 -17.95
C ALA A 59 -10.01 -8.61 -16.51
N ASP A 60 -9.38 -9.31 -15.56
CA ASP A 60 -9.30 -8.92 -14.15
C ASP A 60 -8.06 -8.05 -13.86
N ARG A 61 -7.12 -7.92 -14.81
CA ARG A 61 -5.82 -7.27 -14.56
C ARG A 61 -5.85 -5.75 -14.61
N CYS A 62 -5.59 -5.06 -13.50
CA CYS A 62 -5.48 -3.60 -13.47
C CYS A 62 -4.03 -3.12 -13.28
N ILE A 63 -3.54 -2.26 -14.19
CA ILE A 63 -2.19 -1.70 -14.07
C ILE A 63 -2.16 -0.67 -12.92
N PRO A 64 -1.23 -0.76 -11.96
CA PRO A 64 -1.10 0.22 -10.88
C PRO A 64 -0.94 1.66 -11.37
N PHE A 65 -1.57 2.61 -10.67
CA PHE A 65 -1.37 4.05 -10.84
C PHE A 65 -0.28 4.53 -9.87
N ILE A 66 0.90 4.83 -10.41
CA ILE A 66 2.06 5.26 -9.64
C ILE A 66 2.69 6.50 -10.29
N PRO A 67 2.07 7.69 -10.14
CA PRO A 67 2.51 8.90 -10.81
C PRO A 67 3.73 9.50 -10.12
N THR A 68 4.52 10.23 -10.90
CA THR A 68 5.51 11.20 -10.39
C THR A 68 4.81 12.50 -9.99
N VAL A 69 5.45 13.31 -9.15
CA VAL A 69 4.85 14.55 -8.62
C VAL A 69 4.56 15.56 -9.74
N GLY A 70 3.38 16.19 -9.70
CA GLY A 70 3.10 17.44 -10.42
C GLY A 70 1.73 17.54 -11.09
N ASN A 71 1.13 16.43 -11.52
CA ASN A 71 -0.15 16.44 -12.26
C ASN A 71 -1.03 15.21 -12.01
N GLU A 72 -1.01 14.72 -10.77
CA GLU A 72 -1.57 13.43 -10.37
C GLU A 72 -3.07 13.33 -10.63
N GLU A 73 -3.84 14.42 -10.47
CA GLU A 73 -5.29 14.42 -10.73
C GLU A 73 -5.62 14.18 -12.21
N LYS A 74 -4.91 14.86 -13.12
CA LYS A 74 -5.13 14.71 -14.56
C LYS A 74 -4.71 13.33 -15.04
N GLU A 75 -3.56 12.85 -14.55
CA GLU A 75 -3.06 11.51 -14.86
C GLU A 75 -3.99 10.43 -14.32
N PHE A 76 -4.50 10.60 -13.10
CA PHE A 76 -5.49 9.70 -12.50
C PHE A 76 -6.77 9.65 -13.33
N THR A 77 -7.26 10.80 -13.78
CA THR A 77 -8.46 10.90 -14.61
C THR A 77 -8.27 10.17 -15.95
N ALA A 78 -7.08 10.27 -16.56
CA ALA A 78 -6.77 9.52 -17.77
C ALA A 78 -6.64 8.01 -17.50
N TRP A 79 -5.98 7.65 -16.40
CA TRP A 79 -5.76 6.28 -15.98
C TRP A 79 -7.07 5.56 -15.67
N ILE A 80 -7.98 6.15 -14.89
CA ILE A 80 -9.23 5.51 -14.48
C ILE A 80 -10.16 5.24 -15.67
N LYS A 81 -10.18 6.13 -16.67
CA LYS A 81 -10.94 5.96 -17.92
C LYS A 81 -10.39 4.81 -18.78
N ARG A 82 -9.07 4.62 -18.76
CA ARG A 82 -8.38 3.57 -19.53
C ARG A 82 -8.47 2.22 -18.83
N GLU A 83 -8.08 2.14 -17.57
CA GLU A 83 -7.97 0.89 -16.82
C GLU A 83 -9.32 0.38 -16.31
N LYS A 84 -10.29 1.27 -16.07
CA LYS A 84 -11.64 0.98 -15.57
C LYS A 84 -11.65 0.00 -14.37
N PRO A 85 -10.91 0.31 -13.29
CA PRO A 85 -10.97 -0.51 -12.07
C PRO A 85 -12.39 -0.50 -11.48
N ASP A 86 -12.77 -1.61 -10.85
CA ASP A 86 -14.01 -1.69 -10.05
C ASP A 86 -13.81 -1.31 -8.58
N SER A 87 -12.54 -1.16 -8.18
CA SER A 87 -12.16 -0.82 -6.82
C SER A 87 -10.73 -0.31 -6.76
N LEU A 88 -10.42 0.48 -5.73
CA LEU A 88 -9.11 1.08 -5.53
C LEU A 88 -8.50 0.70 -4.17
N LEU A 89 -7.21 0.38 -4.18
CA LEU A 89 -6.36 0.26 -3.01
C LEU A 89 -5.41 1.46 -2.97
N VAL A 90 -5.60 2.36 -2.01
CA VAL A 90 -5.05 3.72 -2.08
C VAL A 90 -4.08 4.04 -0.94
N TYR A 91 -3.09 4.86 -1.22
CA TYR A 91 -2.26 5.49 -0.19
C TYR A 91 -2.10 6.99 -0.46
N LYS A 92 -2.39 7.81 0.56
CA LYS A 92 -2.19 9.28 0.62
C LYS A 92 -2.88 10.16 -0.44
N PHE A 93 -3.38 9.61 -1.54
CA PHE A 93 -4.03 10.40 -2.57
C PHE A 93 -5.47 10.76 -2.20
N PRO A 94 -5.93 11.99 -2.54
CA PRO A 94 -7.30 12.45 -2.30
C PRO A 94 -8.26 11.90 -3.37
N VAL A 95 -8.22 10.58 -3.62
CA VAL A 95 -8.95 9.93 -4.72
C VAL A 95 -10.45 10.18 -4.67
N LYS A 96 -11.05 10.37 -3.48
CA LYS A 96 -12.48 10.65 -3.34
C LYS A 96 -12.87 11.95 -4.05
N SER A 97 -12.04 12.98 -3.93
CA SER A 97 -12.24 14.25 -4.63
C SER A 97 -12.14 14.05 -6.14
N TRP A 98 -11.15 13.29 -6.60
CA TRP A 98 -10.94 13.03 -8.03
C TRP A 98 -12.04 12.18 -8.66
N LEU A 99 -12.54 11.18 -7.92
CA LEU A 99 -13.68 10.34 -8.32
C LEU A 99 -14.96 11.16 -8.39
N SER A 100 -15.24 11.99 -7.38
CA SER A 100 -16.41 12.87 -7.38
C SER A 100 -16.41 13.84 -8.57
N LYS A 101 -15.27 14.45 -8.90
CA LYS A 101 -15.12 15.29 -10.11
C LYS A 101 -15.33 14.52 -11.42
N SER A 102 -15.09 13.21 -11.40
CA SER A 102 -15.32 12.30 -12.53
C SER A 102 -16.75 11.71 -12.55
N GLY A 103 -17.61 12.10 -11.61
CA GLY A 103 -18.99 11.62 -11.49
C GLY A 103 -19.13 10.21 -10.91
N LEU A 104 -18.08 9.66 -10.29
CA LEU A 104 -18.08 8.33 -9.66
C LEU A 104 -18.29 8.45 -8.15
N ARG A 105 -19.18 7.63 -7.60
CA ARG A 105 -19.47 7.56 -6.17
C ARG A 105 -18.78 6.37 -5.53
N VAL A 106 -18.44 6.54 -4.25
CA VAL A 106 -17.82 5.53 -3.42
C VAL A 106 -18.76 5.27 -2.24
N PRO A 107 -19.19 4.03 -1.97
CA PRO A 107 -18.75 2.77 -2.61
C PRO A 107 -19.63 2.29 -3.78
N GLU A 108 -20.65 3.03 -4.21
CA GLU A 108 -21.70 2.52 -5.12
C GLU A 108 -21.20 2.20 -6.53
N ASP A 109 -20.31 3.04 -7.07
CA ASP A 109 -19.81 2.88 -8.44
C ASP A 109 -18.40 2.28 -8.46
N ILE A 110 -17.61 2.50 -7.39
CA ILE A 110 -16.26 1.97 -7.23
C ILE A 110 -15.92 1.70 -5.77
N GLY A 111 -15.36 0.52 -5.48
CA GLY A 111 -14.89 0.16 -4.15
C GLY A 111 -13.65 0.97 -3.72
N LEU A 112 -13.48 1.20 -2.43
CA LEU A 112 -12.33 1.93 -1.90
C LEU A 112 -11.81 1.29 -0.62
N SER A 113 -10.50 1.06 -0.57
CA SER A 113 -9.78 0.71 0.65
C SER A 113 -8.40 1.38 0.68
N TYR A 114 -7.75 1.34 1.85
CA TYR A 114 -6.47 2.02 2.06
C TYR A 114 -5.34 1.04 2.39
N LEU A 115 -4.20 1.18 1.70
CA LEU A 115 -3.01 0.35 1.90
C LEU A 115 -2.32 0.61 3.23
N TYR A 116 -2.47 1.81 3.79
CA TYR A 116 -2.14 2.12 5.17
C TYR A 116 -3.09 3.22 5.61
N ARG A 117 -3.99 2.90 6.55
CA ARG A 117 -4.98 3.86 7.03
C ARG A 117 -4.31 4.92 7.88
N THR A 118 -4.59 6.18 7.57
CA THR A 118 -4.38 7.31 8.47
C THR A 118 -5.43 7.31 9.57
N ARG A 119 -5.26 8.14 10.60
CA ARG A 119 -6.20 8.22 11.73
C ARG A 119 -7.64 8.46 11.26
N ASP A 120 -7.83 9.39 10.34
CA ASP A 120 -9.16 9.73 9.80
C ASP A 120 -9.77 8.58 8.98
N GLU A 121 -8.93 7.81 8.29
CA GLU A 121 -9.36 6.67 7.47
C GLU A 121 -9.71 5.45 8.32
N MET A 122 -9.04 5.26 9.47
CA MET A 122 -9.31 4.16 10.39
C MET A 122 -10.75 4.16 10.92
N GLU A 123 -11.38 5.32 11.03
CA GLU A 123 -12.74 5.49 11.55
C GLU A 123 -13.83 5.22 10.51
N THR A 124 -13.50 5.16 9.22
CA THR A 124 -14.53 5.14 8.17
C THR A 124 -14.28 4.16 7.03
N TRP A 125 -13.06 3.64 6.86
CA TRP A 125 -12.71 2.87 5.67
C TRP A 125 -12.00 1.54 5.99
N PRO A 126 -12.28 0.49 5.18
CA PRO A 126 -11.51 -0.73 5.25
C PRO A 126 -10.09 -0.50 4.74
N GLY A 127 -9.16 -1.32 5.22
CA GLY A 127 -7.78 -1.23 4.80
C GLY A 127 -6.82 -1.91 5.75
N ILE A 128 -5.53 -1.72 5.48
CA ILE A 128 -4.47 -2.28 6.29
C ILE A 128 -4.20 -1.37 7.48
N ASP A 129 -4.18 -1.99 8.66
CA ASP A 129 -3.48 -1.50 9.83
C ASP A 129 -2.02 -1.97 9.74
N GLY A 130 -1.10 -1.01 9.65
CA GLY A 130 0.33 -1.29 9.54
C GLY A 130 0.96 -1.82 10.82
N ASN A 131 0.25 -1.86 11.95
CA ASN A 131 0.79 -2.26 13.24
C ASN A 131 2.06 -1.45 13.62
N LEU A 132 1.89 -0.13 13.71
CA LEU A 132 2.97 0.82 14.01
C LEU A 132 3.71 0.49 15.32
N GLN A 133 3.00 -0.05 16.31
CA GLN A 133 3.59 -0.46 17.58
C GLN A 133 4.59 -1.61 17.40
N ALA A 134 4.23 -2.64 16.63
CA ALA A 134 5.16 -3.75 16.36
C ALA A 134 6.36 -3.32 15.49
N VAL A 135 6.17 -2.38 14.56
CA VAL A 135 7.29 -1.79 13.81
C VAL A 135 8.27 -1.07 14.75
N GLY A 136 7.74 -0.29 15.71
CA GLY A 136 8.56 0.39 16.72
C GLY A 136 9.28 -0.60 17.64
N ALA A 137 8.60 -1.66 18.08
CA ALA A 137 9.20 -2.73 18.88
C ALA A 137 10.35 -3.41 18.13
N ALA A 138 10.15 -3.77 16.86
CA ALA A 138 11.20 -4.36 16.04
C ALA A 138 12.39 -3.42 15.80
N ALA A 139 12.15 -2.11 15.68
CA ALA A 139 13.23 -1.13 15.63
C ALA A 139 14.06 -1.11 16.92
N PHE A 140 13.39 -1.22 18.07
CA PHE A 140 14.05 -1.30 19.37
C PHE A 140 14.86 -2.60 19.51
N ASP A 141 14.30 -3.73 19.08
CA ASP A 141 14.99 -5.03 19.09
C ASP A 141 16.30 -5.00 18.29
N LEU A 142 16.32 -4.33 17.13
CA LEU A 142 17.53 -4.16 16.32
C LEU A 142 18.62 -3.36 17.05
N VAL A 143 18.23 -2.35 17.84
CA VAL A 143 19.18 -1.57 18.66
C VAL A 143 19.70 -2.42 19.81
N VAL A 144 18.82 -3.13 20.51
CA VAL A 144 19.18 -4.03 21.61
C VAL A 144 20.14 -5.12 21.13
N GLU A 145 19.88 -5.72 19.98
CA GLU A 145 20.79 -6.70 19.36
C GLU A 145 22.17 -6.09 19.11
N GLY A 146 22.24 -4.89 18.54
CA GLY A 146 23.49 -4.18 18.30
C GLY A 146 24.29 -3.93 19.59
N LEU A 147 23.61 -3.53 20.68
CA LEU A 147 24.24 -3.31 21.98
C LEU A 147 24.76 -4.61 22.61
N HIS A 148 23.97 -5.68 22.60
CA HIS A 148 24.37 -6.97 23.16
C HIS A 148 25.55 -7.61 22.42
N THR A 149 25.66 -7.36 21.12
CA THR A 149 26.77 -7.85 20.29
C THR A 149 27.97 -6.89 20.25
N ASN A 150 27.93 -5.79 21.03
CA ASN A 150 28.92 -4.72 21.05
C ASN A 150 29.24 -4.18 19.64
N ARG A 151 28.23 -4.19 18.76
CA ARG A 151 28.33 -3.74 17.38
C ARG A 151 28.16 -2.23 17.35
N LEU A 152 29.27 -1.52 17.15
CA LEU A 152 29.32 -0.07 17.04
C LEU A 152 29.40 0.36 15.58
N GLY A 153 28.80 1.52 15.26
CA GLY A 153 28.83 2.08 13.91
C GLY A 153 27.82 1.41 12.95
N ALA A 154 27.98 1.69 11.65
CA ALA A 154 27.11 1.14 10.62
C ALA A 154 27.33 -0.38 10.46
N PRO A 155 26.26 -1.18 10.35
CA PRO A 155 26.39 -2.62 10.14
C PRO A 155 27.06 -2.94 8.80
N ALA A 156 27.97 -3.92 8.80
CA ALA A 156 28.54 -4.46 7.56
C ALA A 156 27.45 -5.11 6.69
N ASP A 157 26.55 -5.84 7.36
CA ASP A 157 25.39 -6.50 6.76
C ASP A 157 24.10 -5.91 7.38
N PRO A 158 23.53 -4.85 6.78
CA PRO A 158 22.29 -4.25 7.28
C PRO A 158 21.10 -5.20 7.15
N LYS A 159 20.21 -5.19 8.15
CA LYS A 159 19.00 -6.00 8.18
C LYS A 159 17.76 -5.16 7.87
N ASP A 160 16.84 -5.71 7.09
CA ASP A 160 15.48 -5.21 6.96
C ASP A 160 14.52 -6.17 7.67
N VAL A 161 13.84 -5.69 8.71
CA VAL A 161 12.78 -6.42 9.41
C VAL A 161 11.43 -5.93 8.92
N LEU A 162 10.62 -6.84 8.37
CA LEU A 162 9.32 -6.52 7.76
C LEU A 162 8.17 -7.02 8.63
N ILE A 163 7.37 -6.10 9.14
CA ILE A 163 6.21 -6.40 10.00
C ILE A 163 4.95 -6.49 9.17
N LYS A 164 4.25 -7.63 9.27
CA LYS A 164 2.98 -7.85 8.60
C LYS A 164 1.90 -6.98 9.23
N GLY A 165 1.17 -6.26 8.38
CA GLY A 165 -0.05 -5.59 8.76
C GLY A 165 -1.21 -6.57 8.87
N VAL A 166 -2.36 -6.04 9.30
CA VAL A 166 -3.62 -6.79 9.35
C VAL A 166 -4.70 -6.04 8.60
N TRP A 167 -5.56 -6.78 7.91
CA TRP A 167 -6.73 -6.19 7.30
C TRP A 167 -7.78 -5.87 8.36
N ARG A 168 -8.41 -4.71 8.24
CA ARG A 168 -9.59 -4.34 9.00
C ARG A 168 -10.73 -4.05 8.02
N GLN A 169 -11.80 -4.84 8.11
CA GLN A 169 -13.01 -4.70 7.28
C GLN A 169 -13.80 -3.42 7.60
N ARG A 170 -13.48 -2.77 8.70
CA ARG A 170 -14.42 -1.93 9.45
C ARG A 170 -13.64 -0.99 10.39
N PRO A 171 -14.28 0.08 10.87
CA PRO A 171 -14.39 0.30 12.31
C PRO A 171 -15.16 -0.86 12.95
#